data_AF-A0A947G2Q4-F1
#
_entry.id   AF-A0A947G2Q4-F1
#
_cell.length_a   1.000
_cell.length_b   1.000
_cell.length_c   1.000
_cell.angle_alpha   90.00
_cell.angle_beta   90.00
_cell.angle_gamma   90.00
#
_symmetry.space_group_name_H-M   'P 1'
#
loop_
_entity.id
_entity.type
_entity.pdbx_description
1 polymer ?
#
loop_
_entity_poly.entity_id
_entity_poly.type
_entity_poly.pdbx_seq_one_letter_code
_entity_poly.pdbx_strand_id
1 'polypeptide(L)' 'WYQSNATQPERDQPWYHVLVHRSPHCTYAAAENLQPDHDAEPILHPWIDHFFSSFVNGRYVRNDRPWPEWT' A
#
# COMPACT_ATOMS: atom_id res chain seq x y z
N TRP A 1 2.72 9.83 14.58
CA TRP A 1 3.12 8.50 14.09
C TRP A 1 4.65 8.33 14.08
N TYR A 2 5.44 9.27 13.55
CA TYR A 2 6.93 9.20 13.62
C TYR A 2 7.49 9.09 15.06
N GLN A 3 6.95 9.86 16.02
CA GLN A 3 7.40 9.80 17.42
C GLN A 3 6.96 8.52 18.19
N SER A 4 6.05 7.72 17.62
CA SER A 4 5.55 6.48 18.24
C SER A 4 6.10 5.23 17.54
N ASN A 5 6.90 5.40 16.48
CA ASN A 5 7.43 4.29 15.71
C ASN A 5 8.80 3.88 16.27
N ALA A 6 8.88 2.72 16.90
CA ALA A 6 10.06 2.26 17.64
C ALA A 6 11.30 2.01 16.74
N THR A 7 11.11 1.87 15.44
CA THR A 7 12.16 1.50 14.48
C THR A 7 12.93 2.66 13.85
N GLN A 8 12.62 3.93 14.20
CA GLN A 8 13.27 5.15 13.67
C GLN A 8 13.87 5.02 12.25
N PRO A 9 13.03 4.65 11.27
CA PRO A 9 13.46 4.44 9.90
C PRO A 9 14.13 5.69 9.32
N GLU A 10 15.11 5.53 8.42
CA GLU A 10 15.82 6.67 7.82
C GLU A 10 14.82 7.66 7.19
N ARG A 11 14.98 8.96 7.47
CA ARG A 11 13.99 9.98 7.09
C ARG A 11 13.93 10.24 5.59
N ASP A 12 15.01 9.99 4.86
CA ASP A 12 15.17 10.34 3.45
C ASP A 12 14.75 9.20 2.49
N GLN A 13 14.05 8.17 3.02
CA GLN A 13 13.52 7.06 2.22
C GLN A 13 12.05 7.29 1.84
N PRO A 14 11.55 6.60 0.78
CA PRO A 14 10.15 6.69 0.42
C PRO A 14 9.27 5.97 1.45
N TRP A 15 8.10 6.56 1.68
CA TRP A 15 7.04 5.98 2.50
C TRP A 15 5.87 5.59 1.61
N TYR A 16 5.26 4.45 1.93
CA TYR A 16 4.17 3.88 1.14
C TYR A 16 2.90 3.79 1.98
N HIS A 17 1.77 4.08 1.34
CA HIS A 17 0.47 3.64 1.83
C HIS A 17 0.26 2.17 1.45
N VAL A 18 -0.03 1.33 2.43
CA VAL A 18 -0.19 -0.11 2.25
C VAL A 18 -1.65 -0.48 2.51
N LEU A 19 -2.28 -1.13 1.53
CA LEU A 19 -3.62 -1.71 1.65
C LEU A 19 -3.49 -3.09 2.32
N VAL A 20 -4.16 -3.31 3.45
CA VAL A 20 -4.01 -4.55 4.21
C VAL A 20 -4.99 -5.62 3.70
N HIS A 21 -4.49 -6.78 3.28
CA HIS A 21 -5.33 -7.88 2.79
C HIS A 21 -6.42 -8.26 3.79
N ARG A 22 -7.67 -8.41 3.33
CA ARG A 22 -8.86 -8.77 4.13
C ARG A 22 -9.13 -7.81 5.30
N SER A 23 -8.70 -6.57 5.17
CA SER A 23 -8.95 -5.52 6.16
C SER A 23 -9.42 -4.27 5.41
N PRO A 24 -10.31 -3.44 6.00
CA PRO A 24 -10.63 -2.13 5.44
C PRO A 24 -9.54 -1.08 5.74
N HIS A 25 -8.54 -1.44 6.56
CA HIS A 25 -7.52 -0.51 7.03
C HIS A 25 -6.38 -0.34 6.03
N CYS A 26 -5.92 0.90 5.89
CA CYS A 26 -4.66 1.24 5.26
C CYS A 26 -3.63 1.56 6.35
N THR A 27 -2.37 1.19 6.13
CA THR A 27 -1.26 1.56 7.00
C THR A 27 -0.18 2.32 6.23
N TYR A 28 0.81 2.81 6.95
CA TYR A 28 1.99 3.48 6.40
C TYR A 28 3.21 2.64 6.71
N ALA A 29 4.08 2.44 5.73
CA ALA A 29 5.31 1.68 5.90
C ALA A 29 6.48 2.41 5.22
N ALA A 30 7.62 2.41 5.91
CA ALA A 30 8.89 2.76 5.31
C ALA A 30 9.29 1.67 4.30
N ALA A 31 10.00 2.04 3.24
CA ALA A 31 10.49 1.11 2.22
C ALA A 31 11.24 -0.09 2.81
N GLU A 32 12.10 0.16 3.81
CA GLU A 32 12.90 -0.89 4.45
C GLU A 32 12.08 -1.91 5.25
N ASN A 33 10.84 -1.58 5.62
CA ASN A 33 9.94 -2.48 6.33
C ASN A 33 9.05 -3.31 5.37
N LEU A 34 9.27 -3.22 4.06
CA LEU A 34 8.52 -3.95 3.04
C LEU A 34 9.38 -5.03 2.40
N GLN A 35 8.75 -6.17 2.14
CA GLN A 35 9.35 -7.27 1.39
C GLN A 35 8.50 -7.59 0.16
N PRO A 36 9.10 -7.99 -0.97
CA PRO A 36 8.34 -8.44 -2.13
C PRO A 36 7.45 -9.63 -1.79
N ASP A 37 6.21 -9.59 -2.27
CA ASP A 37 5.33 -10.75 -2.30
C ASP A 37 5.68 -11.63 -3.50
N HIS A 38 5.75 -12.95 -3.25
CA HIS A 38 6.11 -13.97 -4.24
C HIS A 38 4.93 -14.86 -4.63
N ASP A 39 3.81 -14.82 -3.89
CA ASP A 39 2.66 -15.69 -4.14
C ASP A 39 1.80 -15.18 -5.31
N ALA A 40 1.93 -13.89 -5.64
CA ALA A 40 1.28 -13.25 -6.79
C ALA A 40 -0.25 -13.38 -6.78
N GLU A 41 -0.84 -13.46 -5.59
CA GLU A 41 -2.28 -13.53 -5.38
C GLU A 41 -2.90 -12.13 -5.29
N PRO A 42 -4.14 -11.95 -5.80
CA PRO A 42 -4.85 -10.70 -5.61
C PRO A 42 -5.22 -10.50 -4.15
N ILE A 43 -5.16 -9.25 -3.68
CA ILE A 43 -5.61 -8.89 -2.35
C ILE A 43 -7.09 -8.48 -2.32
N LEU A 44 -7.77 -8.80 -1.22
CA LEU A 44 -9.13 -8.34 -0.96
C LEU A 44 -9.09 -7.05 -0.13
N HIS A 45 -9.39 -5.91 -0.72
CA HIS A 45 -9.45 -4.63 -0.03
C HIS A 45 -10.43 -3.67 -0.72
N PRO A 46 -11.23 -2.86 0.01
CA PRO A 46 -12.26 -1.99 -0.58
C PRO A 46 -11.73 -0.97 -1.59
N TRP A 47 -10.47 -0.56 -1.43
CA TRP A 47 -9.84 0.47 -2.26
C TRP A 47 -9.17 -0.06 -3.54
N ILE A 48 -9.25 -1.37 -3.83
CA ILE A 48 -8.58 -1.95 -5.02
C ILE A 48 -9.12 -1.32 -6.30
N ASP A 49 -10.44 -1.29 -6.48
CA ASP A 49 -11.07 -0.77 -7.69
C ASP A 49 -10.90 0.75 -7.85
N HIS A 50 -10.56 1.44 -6.75
CA HIS A 50 -10.23 2.86 -6.79
C HIS A 50 -8.83 3.10 -7.35
N PHE A 51 -7.83 2.34 -6.90
CA PHE A 51 -6.42 2.59 -7.25
C PHE A 51 -5.91 1.81 -8.45
N PHE A 52 -6.54 0.68 -8.78
CA PHE A 52 -6.05 -0.23 -9.81
C PHE A 52 -7.11 -0.49 -10.88
N SER A 53 -6.69 -0.53 -12.14
CA SER A 53 -7.60 -0.78 -13.27
C SER A 53 -7.80 -2.26 -13.57
N SER A 54 -6.81 -3.09 -13.23
CA SER A 54 -6.82 -4.53 -13.52
C SER A 54 -5.75 -5.27 -12.72
N PHE A 55 -5.91 -6.59 -12.60
CA PHE A 55 -4.89 -7.51 -12.10
C PHE A 55 -4.50 -8.47 -13.22
N VAL A 56 -3.24 -8.40 -13.68
CA VAL A 56 -2.75 -9.17 -14.83
C VAL A 56 -1.37 -9.74 -14.51
N ASN A 57 -1.16 -11.03 -14.77
CA ASN A 57 0.10 -11.73 -14.53
C ASN A 57 0.66 -11.54 -13.11
N GLY A 58 -0.22 -11.63 -12.10
CA GLY A 58 0.20 -11.53 -10.69
C GLY A 58 0.48 -10.11 -10.21
N ARG A 59 0.13 -9.07 -10.99
CA ARG A 59 0.42 -7.68 -10.65
C ARG A 59 -0.78 -6.78 -10.89
N TYR A 60 -0.95 -5.80 -10.01
CA TYR A 60 -1.92 -4.74 -10.19
C TYR A 60 -1.41 -3.66 -11.15
N VAL A 61 -2.28 -3.23 -12.06
CA VAL A 61 -2.02 -2.10 -12.95
C VAL A 61 -2.57 -0.83 -12.30
N ARG A 62 -1.66 0.09 -11.96
CA ARG A 62 -1.97 1.37 -11.32
C ARG A 62 -2.69 2.28 -12.32
N ASN A 63 -3.86 2.78 -11.96
CA ASN A 63 -4.53 3.85 -12.72
C ASN A 63 -3.96 5.23 -12.34
N ASP A 64 -4.53 6.32 -12.85
CA ASP A 64 -4.12 7.70 -12.56
C ASP A 64 -4.90 8.36 -11.41
N ARG A 65 -5.84 7.64 -10.79
CA ARG A 65 -6.69 8.22 -9.73
C ARG A 65 -5.86 8.53 -8.49
N PRO A 66 -5.91 9.76 -7.96
CA PRO A 66 -5.24 10.10 -6.71
C PRO A 66 -5.95 9.45 -5.52
N TRP A 67 -5.38 9.63 -4.33
CA TRP A 67 -6.13 9.40 -3.11
C TRP A 67 -7.42 10.24 -3.14
N PRO A 68 -8.56 9.69 -2.69
CA PRO A 68 -9.76 10.49 -2.55
C PRO A 68 -9.48 11.64 -1.60
N GLU A 69 -9.84 12.85 -2.02
CA GLU A 69 -9.88 13.97 -1.10
C GLU A 69 -11.01 13.69 -0.09
N TRP A 70 -10.71 13.83 1.19
CA TRP A 70 -11.74 13.77 2.23
C TRP A 70 -12.55 15.09 2.15
N THR A 71 -13.62 15.12 1.35
CA THR A 71 -14.66 16.17 1.44
C THR A 71 -15.69 15.84 2.49
#